data_AF-A0A9X2VHW9-F1
#
_entry.id   AF-A0A9X2VHW9-F1
#
_cell.length_a   1.000
_cell.length_b   1.000
_cell.length_c   1.000
_cell.angle_alpha   90.00
_cell.angle_beta   90.00
_cell.angle_gamma   90.00
#
_symmetry.space_group_name_H-M   'P 1'
#
loop_
_entity.id
_entity.type
_entity.pdbx_description
1 polymer ?
#
loop_
_entity_poly.entity_id
_entity_poly.type
_entity_poly.pdbx_seq_one_letter_code
_entity_poly.pdbx_strand_id
1 'polypeptide(L)'
;MPDWTYHPLRGIAAALLGPRRSRLAALRALATVGSLPGGGGLIARGFGHRHPPAHLAGTVAGVAVRNRLGAVVPPGVARDAVRALPPVGAGFVEVAPVGLADVPAVREAAEGRRVPVVVHAVGPDAAAVVAALAGHVDAVRTEADPAALHVTSPLVAPAVDALADRAAAVLATPAVLVAAGPGWFARVTEAATPTEPPPSVRDLGLDPRRWPAWWWGLLVGLGMAGAGLGAAAITLGPVLLWYDREFLGTGLDGLHAVNHHLVHFLQHDRITMAGTMVAIGVLYAGLSVGGLRQGWGWAREAFLVSGWIGFPSLLYFLGHGFVEPLHTAVAVVLFPMFLVAVHRRTDRPRWTVLAEGPESVRRRALVGQLLMVCTGIGLFIGGVVVSAVGLTDVFVASDLEFLGTDADALRAANPRLLSFVAHDRAGFGGALMAAAAAITLLSAWGWRRGEAWVWWTLALAAAAGFLPAVVVHGTIHYTDLLHLAPVFVGIALTATALVLSRPYLCARPVKVRDPARLP
;
A
#
# COMPACT_ATOMS: atom_id res chain seq x y z
N MET A 1 5.35 -13.89 1.60
CA MET A 1 4.13 -13.55 0.84
C MET A 1 3.21 -12.79 1.76
N PRO A 2 2.75 -11.58 1.38
CA PRO A 2 1.78 -10.83 2.17
C PRO A 2 0.50 -11.63 2.40
N ASP A 3 -0.19 -11.40 3.50
CA ASP A 3 -1.41 -12.14 3.85
C ASP A 3 -2.49 -12.08 2.76
N TRP A 4 -2.63 -10.92 2.08
CA TRP A 4 -3.58 -10.72 0.99
C TRP A 4 -3.22 -11.46 -0.30
N THR A 5 -1.99 -11.92 -0.46
CA THR A 5 -1.64 -12.90 -1.51
C THR A 5 -1.76 -14.33 -0.98
N TYR A 6 -1.22 -14.58 0.21
CA TYR A 6 -1.05 -15.92 0.75
C TYR A 6 -2.40 -16.60 1.01
N HIS A 7 -3.30 -15.96 1.76
CA HIS A 7 -4.55 -16.61 2.16
C HIS A 7 -5.54 -16.79 1.00
N PRO A 8 -5.75 -15.79 0.11
CA PRO A 8 -6.62 -15.97 -1.05
C PRO A 8 -6.08 -16.98 -2.06
N LEU A 9 -4.76 -16.97 -2.33
CA LEU A 9 -4.19 -17.76 -3.42
C LEU A 9 -3.67 -19.15 -3.00
N ARG A 10 -3.44 -19.41 -1.71
CA ARG A 10 -2.88 -20.70 -1.26
C ARG A 10 -3.71 -21.91 -1.68
N GLY A 11 -5.04 -21.80 -1.75
CA GLY A 11 -5.92 -22.88 -2.17
C GLY A 11 -5.73 -23.22 -3.64
N ILE A 12 -5.71 -22.19 -4.48
CA ILE A 12 -5.44 -22.30 -5.93
C ILE A 12 -4.04 -22.86 -6.16
N ALA A 13 -3.02 -22.31 -5.52
CA ALA A 13 -1.64 -22.77 -5.64
C ALA A 13 -1.46 -24.22 -5.15
N ALA A 14 -2.16 -24.62 -4.09
CA ALA A 14 -2.13 -26.00 -3.60
C ALA A 14 -2.84 -26.97 -4.55
N ALA A 15 -3.93 -26.55 -5.20
CA ALA A 15 -4.62 -27.36 -6.21
C ALA A 15 -3.74 -27.56 -7.46
N LEU A 16 -3.03 -26.52 -7.90
CA LEU A 16 -2.21 -26.56 -9.12
C LEU A 16 -0.86 -27.27 -8.92
N LEU A 17 -0.17 -27.01 -7.80
CA LEU A 17 1.21 -27.48 -7.58
C LEU A 17 1.31 -28.58 -6.51
N GLY A 18 0.29 -28.77 -5.70
CA GLY A 18 0.32 -29.58 -4.48
C GLY A 18 0.71 -28.77 -3.23
N PRO A 19 0.15 -29.06 -2.03
CA PRO A 19 0.34 -28.24 -0.83
C PRO A 19 1.79 -28.07 -0.39
N ARG A 20 2.61 -29.11 -0.49
CA ARG A 20 4.03 -29.05 -0.08
C ARG A 20 4.85 -28.24 -1.07
N ARG A 21 4.66 -28.47 -2.38
CA ARG A 21 5.42 -27.80 -3.44
C ARG A 21 5.10 -26.31 -3.49
N SER A 22 3.83 -25.92 -3.32
CA SER A 22 3.43 -24.51 -3.31
C SER A 22 4.05 -23.74 -2.14
N ARG A 23 4.10 -24.34 -0.93
CA ARG A 23 4.75 -23.74 0.25
C ARG A 23 6.25 -23.58 0.06
N LEU A 24 6.93 -24.60 -0.45
CA LEU A 24 8.37 -24.53 -0.75
C LEU A 24 8.68 -23.52 -1.85
N ALA A 25 7.85 -23.45 -2.90
CA ALA A 25 7.98 -22.46 -3.96
C ALA A 25 7.83 -21.03 -3.42
N ALA A 26 6.85 -20.79 -2.55
CA ALA A 26 6.66 -19.47 -1.93
C ALA A 26 7.85 -19.07 -1.02
N LEU A 27 8.40 -20.03 -0.26
CA LEU A 27 9.57 -19.80 0.58
C LEU A 27 10.82 -19.51 -0.28
N ARG A 28 11.06 -20.33 -1.32
CA ARG A 28 12.16 -20.15 -2.27
C ARG A 28 12.07 -18.83 -3.02
N ALA A 29 10.88 -18.43 -3.47
CA ALA A 29 10.69 -17.15 -4.14
C ALA A 29 11.11 -15.97 -3.23
N LEU A 30 10.69 -15.99 -1.95
CA LEU A 30 11.13 -15.00 -0.97
C LEU A 30 12.64 -15.07 -0.71
N ALA A 31 13.21 -16.27 -0.63
CA ALA A 31 14.63 -16.46 -0.41
C ALA A 31 15.46 -15.92 -1.59
N THR A 32 15.05 -16.20 -2.83
CA THR A 32 15.68 -15.70 -4.05
C THR A 32 15.68 -14.18 -4.07
N VAL A 33 14.52 -13.55 -3.86
CA VAL A 33 14.44 -12.08 -3.81
C VAL A 33 15.25 -11.53 -2.64
N GLY A 34 15.17 -12.13 -1.45
CA GLY A 34 15.92 -11.70 -0.26
C GLY A 34 17.44 -11.79 -0.43
N SER A 35 17.91 -12.70 -1.28
CA SER A 35 19.33 -12.93 -1.56
C SER A 35 19.95 -11.87 -2.48
N LEU A 36 19.14 -11.23 -3.32
CA LEU A 36 19.62 -10.19 -4.23
C LEU A 36 20.18 -8.99 -3.43
N PRO A 37 21.19 -8.26 -3.96
CA PRO A 37 21.63 -6.98 -3.40
C PRO A 37 20.44 -6.03 -3.24
N GLY A 38 20.18 -5.55 -2.03
CA GLY A 38 19.03 -4.70 -1.73
C GLY A 38 17.65 -5.40 -1.69
N GLY A 39 17.55 -6.66 -2.10
CA GLY A 39 16.28 -7.38 -2.22
C GLY A 39 15.56 -7.60 -0.88
N GLY A 40 16.30 -7.80 0.22
CA GLY A 40 15.72 -7.81 1.56
C GLY A 40 15.06 -6.46 1.94
N GLY A 41 15.65 -5.34 1.53
CA GLY A 41 15.07 -4.02 1.71
C GLY A 41 13.82 -3.80 0.85
N LEU A 42 13.81 -4.36 -0.37
CA LEU A 42 12.65 -4.34 -1.26
C LEU A 42 11.47 -5.13 -0.66
N ILE A 43 11.71 -6.32 -0.11
CA ILE A 43 10.68 -7.12 0.57
C ILE A 43 10.13 -6.35 1.79
N ALA A 44 11.02 -5.85 2.65
CA ALA A 44 10.62 -5.14 3.85
C ALA A 44 9.77 -3.90 3.51
N ARG A 45 10.24 -3.06 2.58
CA ARG A 45 9.50 -1.87 2.12
C ARG A 45 8.21 -2.22 1.40
N GLY A 46 8.24 -3.17 0.46
CA GLY A 46 7.07 -3.57 -0.32
C GLY A 46 5.94 -4.13 0.53
N PHE A 47 6.27 -4.81 1.64
CA PHE A 47 5.28 -5.34 2.56
C PHE A 47 4.96 -4.40 3.73
N GLY A 48 5.55 -3.19 3.75
CA GLY A 48 5.33 -2.20 4.81
C GLY A 48 5.97 -2.57 6.15
N HIS A 49 6.81 -3.61 6.19
CA HIS A 49 7.53 -4.00 7.41
C HIS A 49 8.54 -2.93 7.80
N ARG A 50 8.63 -2.71 9.10
CA ARG A 50 9.51 -1.71 9.69
C ARG A 50 10.50 -2.36 10.61
N HIS A 51 11.56 -1.60 10.91
CA HIS A 51 12.50 -2.01 11.94
C HIS A 51 11.73 -2.30 13.23
N PRO A 52 11.97 -3.45 13.87
CA PRO A 52 11.32 -3.79 15.12
C PRO A 52 11.65 -2.72 16.17
N PRO A 53 10.69 -2.38 17.03
CA PRO A 53 10.92 -1.39 18.07
C PRO A 53 12.00 -1.89 19.04
N ALA A 54 12.83 -0.96 19.53
CA ALA A 54 14.04 -1.28 20.28
C ALA A 54 13.79 -2.09 21.56
N HIS A 55 12.59 -2.01 22.16
CA HIS A 55 12.24 -2.78 23.36
C HIS A 55 12.05 -4.28 23.10
N LEU A 56 11.88 -4.69 21.84
CA LEU A 56 11.84 -6.10 21.46
C LEU A 56 13.23 -6.67 21.21
N ALA A 57 14.29 -5.86 21.21
CA ALA A 57 15.66 -6.36 21.19
C ALA A 57 16.01 -7.08 22.51
N GLY A 58 17.04 -7.91 22.48
CA GLY A 58 17.52 -8.62 23.66
C GLY A 58 18.54 -9.69 23.30
N THR A 59 18.60 -10.75 24.11
CA THR A 59 19.55 -11.84 23.95
C THR A 59 18.80 -13.17 23.87
N VAL A 60 19.17 -14.04 22.93
CA VAL A 60 18.62 -15.40 22.77
C VAL A 60 19.78 -16.36 22.70
N ALA A 61 19.80 -17.40 23.55
CA ALA A 61 20.92 -18.36 23.63
C ALA A 61 22.31 -17.68 23.75
N GLY A 62 22.39 -16.57 24.48
CA GLY A 62 23.63 -15.77 24.62
C GLY A 62 23.95 -14.85 23.42
N VAL A 63 23.15 -14.87 22.35
CA VAL A 63 23.36 -14.08 21.13
C VAL A 63 22.47 -12.83 21.15
N ALA A 64 23.05 -11.66 20.88
CA ALA A 64 22.29 -10.42 20.75
C ALA A 64 21.40 -10.45 19.49
N VAL A 65 20.11 -10.18 19.68
CA VAL A 65 19.11 -10.11 18.60
C VAL A 65 18.43 -8.75 18.57
N ARG A 66 18.10 -8.27 17.38
CA ARG A 66 17.34 -7.02 17.19
C ARG A 66 15.86 -7.17 17.52
N ASN A 67 15.35 -8.40 17.52
CA ASN A 67 13.99 -8.75 17.84
C ASN A 67 13.96 -10.17 18.44
N ARG A 68 13.38 -10.33 19.62
CA ARG A 68 13.20 -11.61 20.33
C ARG A 68 12.09 -12.48 19.74
N LEU A 69 11.53 -12.08 18.60
CA LEU A 69 10.58 -12.85 17.80
C LEU A 69 11.30 -13.54 16.64
N GLY A 70 11.31 -14.87 16.61
CA GLY A 70 12.00 -15.69 15.62
C GLY A 70 11.16 -16.83 15.06
N ALA A 71 11.79 -17.73 14.32
CA ALA A 71 11.15 -18.93 13.77
C ALA A 71 11.98 -20.17 14.07
N VAL A 72 11.31 -21.30 14.30
CA VAL A 72 11.97 -22.61 14.31
C VAL A 72 11.69 -23.34 13.00
N VAL A 73 12.73 -23.89 12.37
CA VAL A 73 12.64 -24.58 11.08
C VAL A 73 13.48 -25.85 11.04
N PRO A 74 13.08 -26.89 10.29
CA PRO A 74 13.90 -28.07 10.12
C PRO A 74 15.09 -27.83 9.18
N PRO A 75 16.17 -28.64 9.25
CA PRO A 75 17.39 -28.44 8.46
C PRO A 75 17.15 -28.34 6.97
N GLY A 76 16.26 -29.19 6.43
CA GLY A 76 15.98 -29.26 4.99
C GLY A 76 15.36 -28.00 4.35
N VAL A 77 14.95 -27.00 5.14
CA VAL A 77 14.48 -25.70 4.62
C VAL A 77 15.23 -24.50 5.23
N ALA A 78 16.26 -24.76 6.05
CA ALA A 78 16.97 -23.73 6.81
C ALA A 78 17.57 -22.66 5.88
N ARG A 79 18.19 -23.08 4.76
CA ARG A 79 18.81 -22.18 3.79
C ARG A 79 17.85 -21.14 3.24
N ASP A 80 16.65 -21.57 2.83
CA ASP A 80 15.63 -20.67 2.30
C ASP A 80 15.03 -19.82 3.43
N ALA A 81 14.80 -20.40 4.61
CA ALA A 81 14.23 -19.72 5.77
C ALA A 81 15.10 -18.57 6.30
N VAL A 82 16.40 -18.79 6.46
CA VAL A 82 17.37 -17.77 6.92
C VAL A 82 17.42 -16.56 5.98
N ARG A 83 17.03 -16.74 4.71
CA ARG A 83 17.01 -15.68 3.68
C ARG A 83 15.64 -15.03 3.53
N ALA A 84 14.57 -15.79 3.73
CA ALA A 84 13.19 -15.35 3.50
C ALA A 84 12.51 -14.73 4.74
N LEU A 85 12.82 -15.23 5.95
CA LEU A 85 12.12 -14.86 7.17
C LEU A 85 12.57 -13.52 7.79
N PRO A 86 13.85 -13.11 7.73
CA PRO A 86 14.25 -11.84 8.32
C PRO A 86 13.59 -10.60 7.68
N PRO A 87 13.47 -10.50 6.34
CA PRO A 87 12.76 -9.38 5.71
C PRO A 87 11.27 -9.27 6.06
N VAL A 88 10.66 -10.34 6.58
CA VAL A 88 9.26 -10.35 7.02
C VAL A 88 9.12 -10.23 8.54
N GLY A 89 10.21 -10.03 9.27
CA GLY A 89 10.18 -9.64 10.69
C GLY A 89 10.80 -10.62 11.69
N ALA A 90 11.31 -11.77 11.25
CA ALA A 90 12.04 -12.69 12.14
C ALA A 90 13.39 -12.08 12.55
N GLY A 91 13.63 -11.95 13.85
CA GLY A 91 14.88 -11.44 14.42
C GLY A 91 15.99 -12.47 14.58
N PHE A 92 15.64 -13.76 14.50
CA PHE A 92 16.55 -14.90 14.51
C PHE A 92 15.84 -16.14 13.95
N VAL A 93 16.62 -17.15 13.56
CA VAL A 93 16.12 -18.45 13.09
C VAL A 93 16.77 -19.56 13.91
N GLU A 94 15.93 -20.39 14.52
CA GLU A 94 16.36 -21.63 15.14
C GLU A 94 16.25 -22.78 14.12
N VAL A 95 17.33 -23.53 13.93
CA VAL A 95 17.31 -24.77 13.15
C VAL A 95 17.23 -25.94 14.12
N ALA A 96 16.11 -26.67 14.08
CA ALA A 96 15.83 -27.76 15.01
C ALA A 96 14.83 -28.77 14.42
N PRO A 97 14.91 -30.05 14.83
CA PRO A 97 16.07 -30.69 15.46
C PRO A 97 17.24 -30.87 14.47
N VAL A 98 18.49 -30.88 14.95
CA VAL A 98 19.69 -31.11 14.14
C VAL A 98 20.46 -32.34 14.63
N GLY A 99 20.71 -33.29 13.72
CA GLY A 99 21.65 -34.40 13.93
C GLY A 99 22.95 -34.23 13.14
N LEU A 100 23.88 -35.19 13.25
CA LEU A 100 25.18 -35.12 12.57
C LEU A 100 25.05 -35.08 11.04
N ALA A 101 24.07 -35.80 10.48
CA ALA A 101 23.80 -35.84 9.04
C ALA A 101 23.34 -34.48 8.47
N ASP A 102 22.79 -33.61 9.31
CA ASP A 102 22.27 -32.31 8.90
C ASP A 102 23.34 -31.21 8.87
N VAL A 103 24.53 -31.46 9.44
CA VAL A 103 25.62 -30.47 9.57
C VAL A 103 25.96 -29.78 8.24
N PRO A 104 26.11 -30.49 7.10
CA PRO A 104 26.40 -29.82 5.82
C PRO A 104 25.29 -28.83 5.41
N ALA A 105 24.03 -29.22 5.57
CA ALA A 105 22.89 -28.36 5.22
C ALA A 105 22.79 -27.12 6.14
N VAL A 106 23.10 -27.29 7.43
CA VAL A 106 23.11 -26.18 8.39
C VAL A 106 24.27 -25.21 8.10
N ARG A 107 25.46 -25.71 7.75
CA ARG A 107 26.58 -24.86 7.33
C ARG A 107 26.22 -24.03 6.11
N GLU A 108 25.67 -24.65 5.07
CA GLU A 108 25.22 -23.95 3.87
C GLU A 108 24.14 -22.90 4.19
N ALA A 109 23.22 -23.21 5.10
CA ALA A 109 22.19 -22.26 5.53
C ALA A 109 22.76 -21.04 6.28
N ALA A 110 23.82 -21.23 7.05
CA ALA A 110 24.46 -20.18 7.85
C ALA A 110 25.39 -19.26 7.03
N GLU A 111 25.85 -19.71 5.86
CA GLU A 111 26.67 -18.92 4.95
C GLU A 111 25.94 -17.66 4.46
N GLY A 112 26.55 -16.49 4.64
CA GLY A 112 25.94 -15.22 4.24
C GLY A 112 24.59 -14.95 4.91
N ARG A 113 24.36 -15.49 6.12
CA ARG A 113 23.18 -15.20 6.93
C ARG A 113 23.12 -13.71 7.26
N ARG A 114 21.89 -13.17 7.33
CA ARG A 114 21.63 -11.75 7.69
C ARG A 114 20.95 -11.61 9.06
N VAL A 115 20.82 -12.73 9.75
CA VAL A 115 20.11 -12.85 11.01
C VAL A 115 20.83 -13.90 11.85
N PRO A 116 20.82 -13.80 13.19
CA PRO A 116 21.33 -14.86 14.05
C PRO A 116 20.68 -16.21 13.76
N VAL A 117 21.52 -17.25 13.65
CA VAL A 117 21.14 -18.65 13.48
C VAL A 117 21.53 -19.42 14.74
N VAL A 118 20.53 -19.95 15.42
CA VAL A 118 20.68 -20.79 16.61
C VAL A 118 20.36 -22.22 16.21
N VAL A 119 21.14 -23.18 16.69
CA VAL A 119 20.93 -24.61 16.40
C VAL A 119 20.53 -25.33 17.68
N HIS A 120 19.53 -26.19 17.61
CA HIS A 120 19.22 -27.14 18.68
C HIS A 120 19.59 -28.56 18.21
N ALA A 121 20.73 -29.03 18.70
CA ALA A 121 21.25 -30.36 18.46
C ALA A 121 20.59 -31.36 19.41
N VAL A 122 20.11 -32.49 18.88
CA VAL A 122 19.41 -33.51 19.68
C VAL A 122 20.02 -34.89 19.45
N GLY A 123 19.87 -35.78 20.44
CA GLY A 123 20.32 -37.17 20.34
C GLY A 123 21.76 -37.39 20.82
N PRO A 124 22.27 -38.63 20.69
CA PRO A 124 23.57 -39.03 21.25
C PRO A 124 24.75 -38.30 20.59
N ASP A 125 24.59 -37.87 19.33
CA ASP A 125 25.64 -37.19 18.57
C ASP A 125 25.66 -35.67 18.78
N ALA A 126 24.88 -35.13 19.72
CA ALA A 126 24.73 -33.69 19.91
C ALA A 126 26.08 -32.98 20.19
N ALA A 127 26.98 -33.62 20.96
CA ALA A 127 28.32 -33.08 21.21
C ALA A 127 29.17 -32.96 19.93
N ALA A 128 29.05 -33.93 19.01
CA ALA A 128 29.73 -33.89 17.72
C ALA A 128 29.14 -32.80 16.80
N VAL A 129 27.82 -32.59 16.85
CA VAL A 129 27.15 -31.48 16.15
C VAL A 129 27.65 -30.13 16.66
N VAL A 130 27.78 -29.94 17.98
CA VAL A 130 28.33 -28.72 18.59
C VAL A 130 29.73 -28.44 18.06
N ALA A 131 30.62 -29.44 18.09
CA ALA A 131 31.99 -29.30 17.58
C ALA A 131 32.01 -28.98 16.08
N ALA A 132 31.14 -29.62 15.29
CA ALA A 132 31.11 -29.43 13.84
C ALA A 132 30.50 -28.08 13.40
N LEU A 133 29.59 -27.50 14.19
CA LEU A 133 28.94 -26.23 13.86
C LEU A 133 29.55 -25.02 14.60
N ALA A 134 30.50 -25.25 15.50
CA ALA A 134 31.28 -24.19 16.13
C ALA A 134 31.88 -23.25 15.06
N GLY A 135 31.71 -21.94 15.26
CA GLY A 135 32.17 -20.89 14.34
C GLY A 135 31.36 -20.72 13.05
N HIS A 136 30.42 -21.63 12.74
CA HIS A 136 29.58 -21.53 11.54
C HIS A 136 28.23 -20.87 11.85
N VAL A 137 27.67 -21.12 13.03
CA VAL A 137 26.41 -20.55 13.53
C VAL A 137 26.66 -19.68 14.76
N ASP A 138 25.66 -18.92 15.20
CA ASP A 138 25.83 -17.97 16.31
C ASP A 138 25.72 -18.65 17.69
N ALA A 139 24.94 -19.72 17.79
CA ALA A 139 24.88 -20.58 18.99
C ALA A 139 24.43 -22.00 18.65
N VAL A 140 24.93 -22.98 19.41
CA VAL A 140 24.45 -24.37 19.39
C VAL A 140 24.02 -24.73 20.81
N ARG A 141 22.81 -25.26 20.96
CA ARG A 141 22.26 -25.76 22.22
C ARG A 141 22.03 -27.27 22.11
N THR A 142 22.23 -27.98 23.20
CA THR A 142 21.91 -29.41 23.35
C THR A 142 20.70 -29.66 24.25
N GLU A 143 20.27 -28.62 24.97
CA GLU A 143 19.13 -28.64 25.87
C GLU A 143 18.07 -27.64 25.42
N ALA A 144 16.83 -27.86 25.85
CA ALA A 144 15.75 -26.91 25.65
C ALA A 144 16.03 -25.63 26.44
N ASP A 145 15.80 -24.48 25.80
CA ASP A 145 15.94 -23.19 26.45
C ASP A 145 14.60 -22.80 27.09
N PRO A 146 14.51 -22.72 28.43
CA PRO A 146 13.26 -22.39 29.10
C PRO A 146 12.78 -20.97 28.80
N ALA A 147 13.65 -20.08 28.33
CA ALA A 147 13.27 -18.74 27.88
C ALA A 147 12.77 -18.72 26.43
N ALA A 148 12.96 -19.78 25.66
CA ALA A 148 12.51 -19.87 24.27
C ALA A 148 11.15 -20.57 24.16
N LEU A 149 10.10 -19.79 23.90
CA LEU A 149 8.73 -20.27 23.73
C LEU A 149 8.45 -20.63 22.26
N HIS A 150 8.36 -21.91 21.93
CA HIS A 150 7.89 -22.38 20.63
C HIS A 150 6.36 -22.35 20.54
N VAL A 151 5.82 -21.34 19.86
CA VAL A 151 4.36 -21.17 19.72
C VAL A 151 3.81 -22.05 18.60
N THR A 152 2.73 -22.76 18.90
CA THR A 152 1.99 -23.63 17.96
C THR A 152 0.66 -23.01 17.52
N SER A 153 0.13 -22.07 18.30
CA SER A 153 -1.09 -21.33 17.98
C SER A 153 -0.82 -20.18 17.02
N PRO A 154 -1.64 -19.97 15.97
CA PRO A 154 -1.51 -18.84 15.06
C PRO A 154 -1.98 -17.50 15.66
N LEU A 155 -2.56 -17.52 16.87
CA LEU A 155 -3.05 -16.32 17.54
C LEU A 155 -1.89 -15.39 17.93
N VAL A 156 -2.14 -14.08 17.79
CA VAL A 156 -1.15 -13.04 18.11
C VAL A 156 -1.01 -12.82 19.62
N ALA A 157 -2.11 -12.82 20.37
CA ALA A 157 -2.11 -12.45 21.79
C ALA A 157 -1.13 -13.25 22.67
N PRO A 158 -1.07 -14.60 22.60
CA PRO A 158 -0.13 -15.36 23.42
C PRO A 158 1.35 -15.01 23.16
N ALA A 159 1.69 -14.70 21.90
CA ALA A 159 3.05 -14.27 21.54
C ALA A 159 3.37 -12.87 22.07
N VAL A 160 2.38 -11.96 22.08
CA VAL A 160 2.53 -10.62 22.66
C VAL A 160 2.72 -10.71 24.17
N ASP A 161 1.91 -11.52 24.86
CA ASP A 161 2.00 -11.72 26.31
C ASP A 161 3.36 -12.29 26.70
N ALA A 162 3.87 -13.27 25.94
CA ALA A 162 5.20 -13.83 26.15
C ALA A 162 6.33 -12.80 25.94
N LEU A 163 6.20 -11.90 24.95
CA LEU A 163 7.20 -10.86 24.69
C LEU A 163 7.25 -9.76 25.76
N ALA A 164 6.24 -9.69 26.65
CA ALA A 164 6.23 -8.76 27.77
C ALA A 164 7.34 -9.06 28.80
N ASP A 165 7.68 -10.34 28.99
CA ASP A 165 8.90 -10.73 29.71
C ASP A 165 10.10 -10.46 28.81
N ARG A 166 11.07 -9.67 29.27
CA ARG A 166 12.27 -9.31 28.50
C ARG A 166 13.27 -10.45 28.34
N ALA A 167 13.20 -11.48 29.17
CA ALA A 167 14.05 -12.66 29.06
C ALA A 167 13.51 -13.64 28.00
N ALA A 168 12.21 -13.65 27.75
CA ALA A 168 11.59 -14.61 26.85
C ALA A 168 11.88 -14.33 25.37
N ALA A 169 11.97 -15.38 24.56
CA ALA A 169 12.01 -15.33 23.11
C ALA A 169 10.83 -16.13 22.55
N VAL A 170 10.22 -15.65 21.48
CA VAL A 170 9.06 -16.33 20.87
C VAL A 170 9.44 -16.87 19.52
N LEU A 171 9.26 -18.17 19.29
CA LEU A 171 9.55 -18.84 18.03
C LEU A 171 8.28 -19.35 17.36
N ALA A 172 8.00 -18.83 16.17
CA ALA A 172 6.96 -19.39 15.31
C ALA A 172 7.37 -20.78 14.83
N THR A 173 6.55 -21.79 15.13
CA THR A 173 6.70 -23.13 14.55
C THR A 173 6.27 -23.15 13.08
N PRO A 174 6.66 -24.17 12.29
CA PRO A 174 6.19 -24.32 10.91
C PRO A 174 4.65 -24.37 10.82
N ALA A 175 3.97 -24.92 11.84
CA ALA A 175 2.52 -24.94 11.91
C ALA A 175 1.94 -23.52 11.95
N VAL A 176 2.51 -22.62 12.76
CA VAL A 176 2.12 -21.21 12.84
C VAL A 176 2.36 -20.50 11.50
N LEU A 177 3.54 -20.66 10.90
CA LEU A 177 3.86 -19.99 9.64
C LEU A 177 2.95 -20.45 8.49
N VAL A 178 2.56 -21.72 8.46
CA VAL A 178 1.61 -22.26 7.47
C VAL A 178 0.19 -21.76 7.74
N ALA A 179 -0.24 -21.75 8.99
CA ALA A 179 -1.61 -21.39 9.37
C ALA A 179 -1.85 -19.87 9.26
N ALA A 180 -0.97 -19.06 9.84
CA ALA A 180 -1.10 -17.60 9.95
C ALA A 180 -0.50 -16.84 8.75
N GLY A 181 0.46 -17.46 8.03
CA GLY A 181 1.28 -16.79 7.03
C GLY A 181 2.44 -16.00 7.65
N PRO A 182 3.44 -15.59 6.85
CA PRO A 182 4.62 -14.88 7.34
C PRO A 182 4.31 -13.45 7.83
N GLY A 183 3.17 -12.86 7.47
CA GLY A 183 2.72 -11.58 8.02
C GLY A 183 2.43 -11.64 9.53
N TRP A 184 2.42 -12.83 10.13
CA TRP A 184 2.26 -13.02 11.57
C TRP A 184 3.30 -12.25 12.39
N PHE A 185 4.56 -12.20 11.93
CA PHE A 185 5.63 -11.44 12.59
C PHE A 185 5.30 -9.96 12.71
N ALA A 186 4.81 -9.35 11.63
CA ALA A 186 4.39 -7.95 11.63
C ALA A 186 3.25 -7.73 12.62
N ARG A 187 2.23 -8.59 12.60
CA ARG A 187 1.06 -8.46 13.49
C ARG A 187 1.42 -8.58 14.96
N VAL A 188 2.32 -9.51 15.32
CA VAL A 188 2.85 -9.63 16.69
C VAL A 188 3.65 -8.39 17.06
N THR A 189 4.53 -7.93 16.17
CA THR A 189 5.36 -6.73 16.42
C THR A 189 4.50 -5.48 16.62
N GLU A 190 3.50 -5.28 15.76
CA GLU A 190 2.56 -4.16 15.85
C GLU A 190 1.73 -4.19 17.14
N ALA A 191 1.24 -5.37 17.53
CA ALA A 191 0.46 -5.55 18.76
C ALA A 191 1.32 -5.43 20.04
N ALA A 192 2.59 -5.82 19.99
CA ALA A 192 3.53 -5.69 21.11
C ALA A 192 4.20 -4.30 21.19
N THR A 193 3.88 -3.38 20.27
CA THR A 193 4.44 -2.02 20.27
C THR A 193 3.66 -1.13 21.25
N PRO A 194 4.31 -0.50 22.25
CA PRO A 194 3.66 0.46 23.14
C PRO A 194 3.15 1.67 22.37
N THR A 195 1.95 2.12 22.67
CA THR A 195 1.27 3.22 21.97
C THR A 195 0.75 4.28 22.92
N GLU A 196 0.70 5.53 22.45
CA GLU A 196 0.11 6.67 23.16
C GLU A 196 -1.21 7.12 22.50
N PRO A 197 -2.08 7.91 23.16
CA PRO A 197 -3.26 8.46 22.52
C PRO A 197 -2.92 9.39 21.33
N PRO A 198 -3.73 9.37 20.24
CA PRO A 198 -3.55 10.30 19.12
C PRO A 198 -3.85 11.75 19.55
N PRO A 199 -3.07 12.73 19.06
CA PRO A 199 -3.30 14.14 19.39
C PRO A 199 -4.63 14.59 18.78
N SER A 200 -5.28 15.56 19.40
CA SER A 200 -6.52 16.19 18.93
C SER A 200 -6.24 17.48 18.16
N VAL A 201 -7.25 17.99 17.45
CA VAL A 201 -7.18 19.32 16.80
C VAL A 201 -7.00 20.43 17.86
N ARG A 202 -7.44 20.20 19.10
CA ARG A 202 -7.30 21.16 20.21
C ARG A 202 -5.85 21.29 20.69
N ASP A 203 -4.99 20.32 20.37
CA ASP A 203 -3.57 20.35 20.71
C ASP A 203 -2.74 21.14 19.67
N LEU A 204 -3.38 21.70 18.65
CA LEU A 204 -2.73 22.57 17.67
C LEU A 204 -2.51 23.96 18.26
N GLY A 205 -1.25 24.35 18.39
CA GLY A 205 -0.87 25.72 18.73
C GLY A 205 -1.12 26.71 17.58
N LEU A 206 -1.01 28.00 17.86
CA LEU A 206 -1.18 29.06 16.87
C LEU A 206 -0.01 29.18 15.87
N ASP A 207 1.19 28.66 16.22
CA ASP A 207 2.38 28.73 15.36
C ASP A 207 2.38 27.62 14.31
N PRO A 208 2.23 27.94 13.00
CA PRO A 208 2.21 26.94 11.93
C PRO A 208 3.52 26.16 11.82
N ARG A 209 4.64 26.76 12.24
CA ARG A 209 5.95 26.10 12.22
C ARG A 209 6.00 24.91 13.18
N ARG A 210 5.11 24.84 14.17
CA ARG A 210 5.00 23.73 15.13
C ARG A 210 3.88 22.75 14.81
N TRP A 211 3.10 22.98 13.75
CA TRP A 211 2.00 22.08 13.41
C TRP A 211 2.49 20.67 13.05
N PRO A 212 1.80 19.62 13.52
CA PRO A 212 2.19 18.25 13.25
C PRO A 212 2.04 17.91 11.75
N ALA A 213 2.79 16.91 11.30
CA ALA A 213 2.82 16.46 9.90
C ALA A 213 1.43 16.19 9.31
N TRP A 214 0.56 15.55 10.10
CA TRP A 214 -0.79 15.18 9.67
C TRP A 214 -1.69 16.38 9.36
N TRP A 215 -1.47 17.53 10.00
CA TRP A 215 -2.26 18.73 9.74
C TRP A 215 -1.90 19.33 8.39
N TRP A 216 -0.61 19.42 8.08
CA TRP A 216 -0.14 19.82 6.76
C TRP A 216 -0.63 18.86 5.67
N GLY A 217 -0.56 17.55 5.91
CA GLY A 217 -1.10 16.56 4.96
C GLY A 217 -2.61 16.70 4.74
N LEU A 218 -3.38 17.02 5.79
CA LEU A 218 -4.81 17.29 5.68
C LEU A 218 -5.08 18.53 4.83
N LEU A 219 -4.31 19.62 5.01
CA LEU A 219 -4.44 20.83 4.20
C LEU A 219 -4.15 20.55 2.72
N VAL A 220 -3.15 19.71 2.42
CA VAL A 220 -2.89 19.27 1.03
C VAL A 220 -4.10 18.51 0.48
N GLY A 221 -4.67 17.57 1.25
CA GLY A 221 -5.85 16.82 0.82
C GLY A 221 -7.07 17.70 0.58
N LEU A 222 -7.37 18.61 1.50
CA LEU A 222 -8.48 19.56 1.36
C LEU A 222 -8.26 20.53 0.19
N GLY A 223 -7.03 21.02 0.01
CA GLY A 223 -6.66 21.88 -1.11
C GLY A 223 -6.82 21.16 -2.46
N MET A 224 -6.40 19.91 -2.55
CA MET A 224 -6.57 19.10 -3.76
C MET A 224 -8.05 18.80 -4.07
N ALA A 225 -8.85 18.49 -3.05
CA ALA A 225 -10.29 18.32 -3.22
C ALA A 225 -10.98 19.62 -3.65
N GLY A 226 -10.62 20.75 -3.04
CA GLY A 226 -11.12 22.08 -3.42
C GLY A 226 -10.75 22.45 -4.85
N ALA A 227 -9.51 22.19 -5.27
CA ALA A 227 -9.06 22.39 -6.64
C ALA A 227 -9.85 21.52 -7.63
N GLY A 228 -10.06 20.24 -7.31
CA GLY A 228 -10.88 19.34 -8.14
C GLY A 228 -12.34 19.81 -8.26
N LEU A 229 -12.96 20.25 -7.16
CA LEU A 229 -14.31 20.82 -7.20
C LEU A 229 -14.35 22.13 -8.02
N GLY A 230 -13.32 22.97 -7.92
CA GLY A 230 -13.17 24.16 -8.75
C GLY A 230 -13.07 23.81 -10.24
N ALA A 231 -12.24 22.82 -10.59
CA ALA A 231 -12.10 22.34 -11.97
C ALA A 231 -13.43 21.77 -12.50
N ALA A 232 -14.18 21.03 -11.69
CA ALA A 232 -15.52 20.56 -12.04
C ALA A 232 -16.49 21.73 -12.31
N ALA A 233 -16.50 22.75 -11.44
CA ALA A 233 -17.35 23.93 -11.61
C ALA A 233 -16.99 24.72 -12.88
N ILE A 234 -15.70 24.84 -13.20
CA ILE A 234 -15.23 25.46 -14.45
C ILE A 234 -15.72 24.64 -15.66
N THR A 235 -15.58 23.32 -15.59
CA THR A 235 -15.97 22.40 -16.68
C THR A 235 -17.47 22.39 -16.94
N LEU A 236 -18.29 22.49 -15.90
CA LEU A 236 -19.75 22.53 -16.00
C LEU A 236 -20.30 23.94 -16.31
N GLY A 237 -19.51 24.98 -16.03
CA GLY A 237 -19.88 26.38 -16.28
C GLY A 237 -19.23 26.93 -17.54
N PRO A 238 -18.17 27.76 -17.42
CA PRO A 238 -17.58 28.46 -18.57
C PRO A 238 -16.84 27.56 -19.56
N VAL A 239 -16.47 26.33 -19.17
CA VAL A 239 -15.65 25.33 -19.89
C VAL A 239 -14.22 25.80 -20.21
N LEU A 240 -14.06 27.01 -20.74
CA LEU A 240 -12.81 27.67 -21.07
C LEU A 240 -12.62 28.93 -20.21
N LEU A 241 -11.43 29.04 -19.60
CA LEU A 241 -10.99 30.25 -18.93
C LEU A 241 -10.29 31.22 -19.89
N TRP A 242 -9.89 32.39 -19.39
CA TRP A 242 -9.31 33.44 -20.22
C TRP A 242 -8.02 32.99 -20.90
N TYR A 243 -7.15 32.28 -20.18
CA TYR A 243 -5.90 31.73 -20.73
C TYR A 243 -6.14 30.58 -21.72
N ASP A 244 -7.23 29.81 -21.57
CA ASP A 244 -7.60 28.78 -22.55
C ASP A 244 -7.96 29.44 -23.89
N ARG A 245 -8.75 30.52 -23.84
CA ARG A 245 -9.15 31.28 -25.03
C ARG A 245 -7.96 31.96 -25.71
N GLU A 246 -7.07 32.57 -24.93
CA GLU A 246 -5.84 33.19 -25.45
C GLU A 246 -4.92 32.17 -26.11
N PHE A 247 -4.79 30.98 -25.50
CA PHE A 247 -3.99 29.90 -26.08
C PHE A 247 -4.61 29.38 -27.37
N LEU A 248 -5.92 29.08 -27.37
CA LEU A 248 -6.62 28.54 -28.54
C LEU A 248 -6.84 29.58 -29.65
N GLY A 249 -6.79 30.88 -29.32
CA GLY A 249 -7.12 31.97 -30.24
C GLY A 249 -8.62 32.05 -30.57
N THR A 250 -9.47 31.32 -29.85
CA THR A 250 -10.92 31.25 -30.09
C THR A 250 -11.68 30.96 -28.79
N GLY A 251 -12.98 31.27 -28.79
CA GLY A 251 -13.93 30.90 -27.73
C GLY A 251 -14.70 29.60 -28.05
N LEU A 252 -15.74 29.33 -27.25
CA LEU A 252 -16.59 28.14 -27.38
C LEU A 252 -17.30 28.06 -28.73
N ASP A 253 -17.82 29.17 -29.24
CA ASP A 253 -18.51 29.19 -30.54
C ASP A 253 -17.59 28.74 -31.67
N GLY A 254 -16.31 29.15 -31.63
CA GLY A 254 -15.33 28.70 -32.61
C GLY A 254 -14.93 27.24 -32.43
N LEU A 255 -14.90 26.70 -31.20
CA LEU A 255 -14.70 25.27 -30.99
C LEU A 255 -15.89 24.45 -31.52
N HIS A 256 -17.13 24.90 -31.31
CA HIS A 256 -18.31 24.25 -31.89
C HIS A 256 -18.31 24.32 -33.43
N ALA A 257 -17.79 25.42 -34.01
CA ALA A 257 -17.63 25.56 -35.45
C ALA A 257 -16.56 24.60 -36.01
N VAL A 258 -15.50 24.31 -35.25
CA VAL A 258 -14.50 23.27 -35.61
C VAL A 258 -15.14 21.89 -35.54
N ASN A 259 -15.78 21.55 -34.42
CA ASN A 259 -16.50 20.31 -34.24
C ASN A 259 -17.48 20.41 -33.06
N HIS A 260 -18.76 20.15 -33.32
CA HIS A 260 -19.81 20.25 -32.31
C HIS A 260 -19.56 19.37 -31.07
N HIS A 261 -18.97 18.18 -31.25
CA HIS A 261 -18.68 17.24 -30.17
C HIS A 261 -17.41 17.57 -29.37
N LEU A 262 -16.55 18.46 -29.87
CA LEU A 262 -15.26 18.77 -29.23
C LEU A 262 -15.42 19.36 -27.84
N VAL A 263 -16.42 20.23 -27.62
CA VAL A 263 -16.66 20.82 -26.30
C VAL A 263 -17.08 19.74 -25.30
N HIS A 264 -17.96 18.83 -25.69
CA HIS A 264 -18.37 17.70 -24.86
C HIS A 264 -17.21 16.73 -24.58
N PHE A 265 -16.34 16.54 -25.57
CA PHE A 265 -15.10 15.79 -25.40
C PHE A 265 -14.18 16.49 -24.38
N LEU A 266 -13.95 17.79 -24.45
CA LEU A 266 -13.15 18.47 -23.42
C LEU A 266 -13.80 18.38 -22.03
N GLN A 267 -15.13 18.43 -21.96
CA GLN A 267 -15.86 18.28 -20.69
C GLN A 267 -15.66 16.90 -20.05
N HIS A 268 -15.68 15.80 -20.84
CA HIS A 268 -15.52 14.45 -20.27
C HIS A 268 -14.14 14.23 -19.67
N ASP A 269 -13.08 14.69 -20.33
CA ASP A 269 -11.71 14.59 -19.83
C ASP A 269 -11.55 15.42 -18.55
N ARG A 270 -11.99 16.68 -18.57
CA ARG A 270 -11.82 17.59 -17.42
C ARG A 270 -12.64 17.20 -16.20
N ILE A 271 -13.88 16.72 -16.36
CA ILE A 271 -14.67 16.28 -15.20
C ILE A 271 -14.15 14.95 -14.61
N THR A 272 -13.61 14.07 -15.46
CA THR A 272 -12.95 12.83 -15.01
C THR A 272 -11.66 13.14 -14.25
N MET A 273 -10.86 14.09 -14.75
CA MET A 273 -9.71 14.64 -14.03
C MET A 273 -10.12 15.26 -12.69
N ALA A 274 -11.14 16.12 -12.69
CA ALA A 274 -11.65 16.77 -11.49
C ALA A 274 -12.09 15.75 -10.42
N GLY A 275 -12.82 14.70 -10.82
CA GLY A 275 -13.18 13.58 -9.93
C GLY A 275 -11.96 12.87 -9.35
N THR A 276 -10.92 12.67 -10.16
CA THR A 276 -9.64 12.09 -9.73
C THR A 276 -8.91 12.99 -8.73
N MET A 277 -8.90 14.31 -8.94
CA MET A 277 -8.34 15.27 -7.97
C MET A 277 -9.08 15.22 -6.64
N VAL A 278 -10.42 15.17 -6.65
CA VAL A 278 -11.21 14.99 -5.43
C VAL A 278 -10.89 13.66 -4.75
N ALA A 279 -10.71 12.58 -5.52
CA ALA A 279 -10.31 11.28 -4.98
C ALA A 279 -8.92 11.34 -4.31
N ILE A 280 -7.92 12.00 -4.91
CA ILE A 280 -6.60 12.24 -4.28
C ILE A 280 -6.78 13.03 -2.99
N GLY A 281 -7.59 14.08 -3.00
CA GLY A 281 -7.87 14.89 -1.82
C GLY A 281 -8.44 14.08 -0.66
N VAL A 282 -9.40 13.20 -0.94
CA VAL A 282 -9.96 12.25 0.03
C VAL A 282 -8.89 11.27 0.54
N LEU A 283 -8.09 10.68 -0.36
CA LEU A 283 -7.02 9.75 0.00
C LEU A 283 -5.99 10.42 0.93
N TYR A 284 -5.61 11.65 0.64
CA TYR A 284 -4.65 12.43 1.43
C TYR A 284 -5.21 12.86 2.78
N ALA A 285 -6.48 13.26 2.84
CA ALA A 285 -7.16 13.54 4.10
C ALA A 285 -7.24 12.26 4.97
N GLY A 286 -7.59 11.12 4.38
CA GLY A 286 -7.64 9.82 5.04
C GLY A 286 -6.29 9.36 5.57
N LEU A 287 -5.25 9.36 4.72
CA LEU A 287 -3.86 9.04 5.12
C LEU A 287 -3.34 9.98 6.20
N SER A 288 -3.77 11.24 6.20
CA SER A 288 -3.34 12.21 7.20
C SER A 288 -4.02 11.96 8.55
N VAL A 289 -5.35 11.92 8.58
CA VAL A 289 -6.13 11.80 9.83
C VAL A 289 -6.09 10.39 10.40
N GLY A 290 -6.16 9.36 9.55
CA GLY A 290 -6.13 7.95 9.96
C GLY A 290 -4.74 7.34 10.03
N GLY A 291 -3.78 7.86 9.26
CA GLY A 291 -2.42 7.33 9.18
C GLY A 291 -1.40 8.15 9.96
N LEU A 292 -1.01 9.30 9.40
CA LEU A 292 0.02 10.19 9.94
C LEU A 292 -0.24 10.60 11.39
N ARG A 293 -1.49 10.95 11.71
CA ARG A 293 -1.92 11.34 13.06
C ARG A 293 -1.76 10.22 14.09
N GLN A 294 -1.86 8.96 13.67
CA GLN A 294 -1.66 7.79 14.52
C GLN A 294 -0.19 7.35 14.59
N GLY A 295 0.74 8.06 13.94
CA GLY A 295 2.15 7.68 13.90
C GLY A 295 2.45 6.53 12.92
N TRP A 296 1.50 6.14 12.06
CA TRP A 296 1.74 5.14 11.03
C TRP A 296 2.67 5.69 9.97
N GLY A 297 3.96 5.39 10.06
CA GLY A 297 4.85 5.94 9.06
C GLY A 297 4.68 5.29 7.67
N TRP A 298 3.99 4.15 7.52
CA TRP A 298 3.68 3.63 6.17
C TRP A 298 2.69 4.55 5.46
N ALA A 299 1.83 5.25 6.20
CA ALA A 299 0.94 6.25 5.63
C ALA A 299 1.72 7.45 5.09
N ARG A 300 2.81 7.84 5.77
CA ARG A 300 3.77 8.83 5.27
C ARG A 300 4.40 8.38 3.96
N GLU A 301 4.83 7.13 3.86
CA GLU A 301 5.40 6.61 2.61
C GLU A 301 4.36 6.56 1.48
N ALA A 302 3.13 6.13 1.77
CA ALA A 302 2.05 6.12 0.78
C ALA A 302 1.75 7.54 0.26
N PHE A 303 1.67 8.51 1.17
CA PHE A 303 1.49 9.92 0.86
C PHE A 303 2.67 10.47 0.04
N LEU A 304 3.90 10.15 0.45
CA LEU A 304 5.14 10.55 -0.23
C LEU A 304 5.23 10.00 -1.66
N VAL A 305 5.01 8.69 -1.85
CA VAL A 305 5.07 8.04 -3.17
C VAL A 305 4.01 8.61 -4.09
N SER A 306 2.77 8.74 -3.62
CA SER A 306 1.68 9.33 -4.41
C SER A 306 2.00 10.77 -4.81
N GLY A 307 2.50 11.60 -3.89
CA GLY A 307 2.87 12.98 -4.19
C GLY A 307 4.06 13.12 -5.13
N TRP A 308 5.07 12.25 -5.02
CA TRP A 308 6.19 12.22 -5.97
C TRP A 308 5.82 11.77 -7.37
N ILE A 309 4.67 11.14 -7.55
CA ILE A 309 4.12 10.82 -8.87
C ILE A 309 3.27 12.00 -9.37
N GLY A 310 2.43 12.56 -8.50
CA GLY A 310 1.50 13.64 -8.87
C GLY A 310 2.15 15.00 -9.11
N PHE A 311 3.02 15.49 -8.23
CA PHE A 311 3.58 16.84 -8.39
C PHE A 311 4.46 16.99 -9.66
N PRO A 312 5.32 16.02 -10.01
CA PRO A 312 6.08 16.11 -11.26
C PRO A 312 5.25 15.99 -12.52
N SER A 313 3.99 15.54 -12.47
CA SER A 313 3.14 15.50 -13.68
C SER A 313 2.83 16.91 -14.21
N LEU A 314 3.02 17.97 -13.41
CA LEU A 314 3.03 19.36 -13.88
C LEU A 314 4.09 19.60 -14.98
N LEU A 315 5.19 18.83 -14.97
CA LEU A 315 6.25 18.96 -15.98
C LEU A 315 5.80 18.50 -17.37
N TYR A 316 4.71 17.73 -17.49
CA TYR A 316 4.11 17.43 -18.79
C TYR A 316 3.70 18.71 -19.52
N PHE A 317 3.31 19.75 -18.78
CA PHE A 317 2.90 21.04 -19.34
C PHE A 317 4.04 21.77 -20.07
N LEU A 318 5.29 21.57 -19.62
CA LEU A 318 6.47 22.13 -20.29
C LEU A 318 6.70 21.49 -21.68
N GLY A 319 6.37 20.20 -21.84
CA GLY A 319 6.52 19.48 -23.10
C GLY A 319 5.52 19.90 -24.19
N HIS A 320 4.35 20.41 -23.79
CA HIS A 320 3.27 20.78 -24.71
C HIS A 320 3.21 22.30 -25.00
N GLY A 321 4.05 23.11 -24.37
CA GLY A 321 4.07 24.57 -24.59
C GLY A 321 2.83 25.31 -24.05
N PHE A 322 2.02 24.65 -23.21
CA PHE A 322 0.87 25.24 -22.52
C PHE A 322 1.02 25.02 -21.02
N VAL A 323 1.47 26.06 -20.33
CA VAL A 323 1.57 26.06 -18.87
C VAL A 323 0.27 26.63 -18.30
N GLU A 324 -0.58 25.73 -17.80
CA GLU A 324 -1.89 26.10 -17.29
C GLU A 324 -1.75 26.85 -15.93
N PRO A 325 -2.25 28.10 -15.82
CA PRO A 325 -2.00 28.94 -14.63
C PRO A 325 -2.61 28.42 -13.33
N LEU A 326 -3.81 27.82 -13.37
CA LEU A 326 -4.54 27.40 -12.17
C LEU A 326 -3.91 26.18 -11.51
N HIS A 327 -3.59 25.14 -12.28
CA HIS A 327 -2.84 23.96 -11.85
C HIS A 327 -1.45 24.35 -11.35
N THR A 328 -0.78 25.28 -12.03
CA THR A 328 0.50 25.81 -11.56
C THR A 328 0.35 26.48 -10.20
N ALA A 329 -0.66 27.33 -10.01
CA ALA A 329 -0.95 27.98 -8.72
C ALA A 329 -1.27 26.95 -7.62
N VAL A 330 -2.12 25.96 -7.91
CA VAL A 330 -2.45 24.87 -6.99
C VAL A 330 -1.19 24.09 -6.61
N ALA A 331 -0.35 23.72 -7.57
CA ALA A 331 0.91 23.01 -7.30
C ALA A 331 1.87 23.85 -6.45
N VAL A 332 2.07 25.12 -6.77
CA VAL A 332 2.95 26.04 -6.02
C VAL A 332 2.49 26.22 -4.57
N VAL A 333 1.18 26.25 -4.32
CA VAL A 333 0.63 26.37 -2.95
C VAL A 333 0.71 25.05 -2.18
N LEU A 334 0.33 23.93 -2.81
CA LEU A 334 0.24 22.63 -2.13
C LEU A 334 1.59 21.92 -1.99
N PHE A 335 2.55 22.16 -2.89
CA PHE A 335 3.83 21.46 -2.88
C PHE A 335 4.67 21.76 -1.62
N PRO A 336 4.84 23.01 -1.16
CA PRO A 336 5.52 23.29 0.11
C PRO A 336 4.83 22.62 1.30
N MET A 337 3.49 22.60 1.32
CA MET A 337 2.73 21.93 2.38
C MET A 337 2.95 20.42 2.36
N PHE A 338 2.98 19.81 1.16
CA PHE A 338 3.33 18.41 0.96
C PHE A 338 4.74 18.11 1.47
N LEU A 339 5.73 18.93 1.12
CA LEU A 339 7.09 18.78 1.61
C LEU A 339 7.13 18.83 3.13
N VAL A 340 6.47 19.79 3.77
CA VAL A 340 6.44 19.87 5.24
C VAL A 340 5.75 18.65 5.86
N ALA A 341 4.66 18.16 5.27
CA ALA A 341 3.95 16.97 5.73
C ALA A 341 4.82 15.70 5.69
N VAL A 342 5.65 15.55 4.65
CA VAL A 342 6.53 14.38 4.53
C VAL A 342 7.87 14.55 5.22
N HIS A 343 8.43 15.76 5.35
CA HIS A 343 9.75 15.93 5.97
C HIS A 343 9.71 15.79 7.50
N ARG A 344 8.59 16.15 8.13
CA ARG A 344 8.42 15.97 9.57
C ARG A 344 8.32 14.48 9.88
N ARG A 345 9.10 14.03 10.87
CA ARG A 345 9.04 12.64 11.34
C ARG A 345 7.65 12.37 11.90
N THR A 346 7.11 11.20 11.58
CA THR A 346 5.91 10.71 12.26
C THR A 346 6.24 10.51 13.73
N ASP A 347 5.37 11.01 14.61
CA ASP A 347 5.51 10.88 16.06
C ASP A 347 5.54 9.40 16.49
N ARG A 348 5.73 9.18 17.80
CA ARG A 348 5.62 7.87 18.46
C ARG A 348 4.37 7.11 17.99
N PRO A 349 4.39 5.77 18.01
CA PRO A 349 3.20 4.95 17.76
C PRO A 349 1.99 5.39 18.59
N ARG A 350 0.87 5.67 17.92
CA ARG A 350 -0.39 6.10 18.56
C ARG A 350 -1.62 5.34 18.05
N TRP A 351 -1.38 4.21 17.40
CA TRP A 351 -2.43 3.35 16.88
C TRP A 351 -3.00 2.44 17.98
N THR A 352 -4.11 1.78 17.68
CA THR A 352 -4.65 0.72 18.54
C THR A 352 -4.92 -0.51 17.70
N VAL A 353 -4.49 -1.69 18.16
CA VAL A 353 -4.67 -2.95 17.43
C VAL A 353 -5.81 -3.73 18.06
N LEU A 354 -6.89 -3.96 17.30
CA LEU A 354 -7.91 -4.91 17.70
C LEU A 354 -7.46 -6.35 17.42
N ALA A 355 -7.85 -7.27 18.29
CA ALA A 355 -7.67 -8.71 18.05
C ALA A 355 -8.25 -9.11 16.69
N GLU A 356 -7.61 -10.05 15.98
CA GLU A 356 -7.92 -10.39 14.58
C GLU A 356 -9.36 -10.85 14.34
N GLY A 357 -10.06 -11.30 15.38
CA GLY A 357 -11.46 -11.73 15.29
C GLY A 357 -11.65 -13.06 14.56
N PRO A 358 -12.88 -13.36 14.12
CA PRO A 358 -13.17 -14.61 13.44
C PRO A 358 -12.39 -14.77 12.13
N GLU A 359 -11.74 -15.91 11.95
CA GLU A 359 -10.90 -16.20 10.79
C GLU A 359 -11.66 -16.15 9.45
N SER A 360 -12.95 -16.53 9.44
CA SER A 360 -13.80 -16.44 8.25
C SER A 360 -13.98 -14.99 7.77
N VAL A 361 -14.17 -14.05 8.71
CA VAL A 361 -14.30 -12.62 8.45
C VAL A 361 -12.97 -12.05 7.95
N ARG A 362 -11.85 -12.43 8.60
CA ARG A 362 -10.50 -12.03 8.18
C ARG A 362 -10.19 -12.49 6.76
N ARG A 363 -10.44 -13.76 6.43
CA ARG A 363 -10.17 -14.30 5.08
C ARG A 363 -10.97 -13.61 3.98
N ARG A 364 -12.27 -13.34 4.22
CA ARG A 364 -13.08 -12.54 3.28
C ARG A 364 -12.50 -11.15 3.08
N ALA A 365 -12.07 -10.50 4.16
CA ALA A 365 -11.44 -9.19 4.08
C ALA A 365 -10.11 -9.22 3.33
N LEU A 366 -9.32 -10.29 3.43
CA LEU A 366 -8.08 -10.47 2.66
C LEU A 366 -8.33 -10.69 1.16
N VAL A 367 -9.44 -11.34 0.78
CA VAL A 367 -9.87 -11.37 -0.62
C VAL A 367 -10.22 -9.95 -1.09
N GLY A 368 -10.98 -9.20 -0.29
CA GLY A 368 -11.27 -7.80 -0.59
C GLY A 368 -10.00 -6.93 -0.70
N GLN A 369 -9.00 -7.19 0.14
CA GLN A 369 -7.70 -6.52 0.09
C GLN A 369 -6.98 -6.80 -1.24
N LEU A 370 -6.93 -8.07 -1.66
CA LEU A 370 -6.33 -8.46 -2.93
C LEU A 370 -7.01 -7.76 -4.11
N LEU A 371 -8.35 -7.76 -4.15
CA LEU A 371 -9.11 -7.11 -5.21
C LEU A 371 -8.83 -5.61 -5.27
N MET A 372 -8.78 -4.92 -4.12
CA MET A 372 -8.47 -3.48 -4.09
C MET A 372 -7.03 -3.17 -4.51
N VAL A 373 -6.05 -4.00 -4.11
CA VAL A 373 -4.66 -3.88 -4.58
C VAL A 373 -4.60 -4.08 -6.11
N CYS A 374 -5.30 -5.07 -6.65
CA CYS A 374 -5.39 -5.26 -8.10
C CYS A 374 -6.06 -4.08 -8.80
N THR A 375 -7.13 -3.50 -8.25
CA THR A 375 -7.76 -2.29 -8.79
C THR A 375 -6.76 -1.14 -8.84
N GLY A 376 -6.06 -0.86 -7.75
CA GLY A 376 -5.06 0.21 -7.72
C GLY A 376 -3.93 -0.01 -8.73
N ILE A 377 -3.44 -1.24 -8.90
CA ILE A 377 -2.45 -1.57 -9.95
C ILE A 377 -3.04 -1.35 -11.35
N GLY A 378 -4.28 -1.78 -11.59
CA GLY A 378 -4.97 -1.58 -12.87
C GLY A 378 -5.15 -0.09 -13.21
N LEU A 379 -5.58 0.72 -12.24
CA LEU A 379 -5.68 2.18 -12.41
C LEU A 379 -4.31 2.81 -12.67
N PHE A 380 -3.25 2.30 -12.03
CA PHE A 380 -1.89 2.80 -12.27
C PHE A 380 -1.46 2.55 -13.71
N ILE A 381 -1.67 1.33 -14.21
CA ILE A 381 -1.40 0.96 -15.60
C ILE A 381 -2.23 1.83 -16.55
N GLY A 382 -3.52 2.03 -16.24
CA GLY A 382 -4.39 2.94 -17.00
C GLY A 382 -3.84 4.36 -17.06
N GLY A 383 -3.38 4.91 -15.94
CA GLY A 383 -2.75 6.23 -15.88
C GLY A 383 -1.47 6.31 -16.72
N VAL A 384 -0.62 5.27 -16.71
CA VAL A 384 0.56 5.18 -17.59
C VAL A 384 0.15 5.21 -19.06
N VAL A 385 -0.86 4.41 -19.45
CA VAL A 385 -1.34 4.34 -20.83
C VAL A 385 -1.91 5.69 -21.28
N VAL A 386 -2.76 6.32 -20.47
CA VAL A 386 -3.35 7.64 -20.78
C VAL A 386 -2.27 8.73 -20.88
N SER A 387 -1.30 8.74 -19.97
CA SER A 387 -0.17 9.68 -20.07
C SER A 387 0.68 9.42 -21.32
N ALA A 388 0.94 8.16 -21.67
CA ALA A 388 1.71 7.82 -22.87
C ALA A 388 0.99 8.26 -24.16
N VAL A 389 -0.32 8.00 -24.26
CA VAL A 389 -1.16 8.47 -25.37
C VAL A 389 -1.16 10.01 -25.44
N GLY A 390 -1.34 10.69 -24.30
CA GLY A 390 -1.30 12.16 -24.24
C GLY A 390 0.03 12.75 -24.72
N LEU A 391 1.14 12.03 -24.55
CA LEU A 391 2.47 12.45 -24.98
C LEU A 391 2.82 12.06 -26.43
N THR A 392 2.00 11.23 -27.09
CA THR A 392 2.29 10.67 -28.42
C THR A 392 1.17 10.96 -29.42
N ASP A 393 0.15 10.10 -29.49
CA ASP A 393 -0.90 10.14 -30.51
C ASP A 393 -2.06 11.09 -30.16
N VAL A 394 -2.16 11.53 -28.90
CA VAL A 394 -3.19 12.41 -28.31
C VAL A 394 -4.58 11.78 -28.26
N PHE A 395 -5.03 11.17 -29.36
CA PHE A 395 -6.33 10.51 -29.50
C PHE A 395 -6.19 9.00 -29.64
N VAL A 396 -7.13 8.26 -29.06
CA VAL A 396 -7.37 6.85 -29.38
C VAL A 396 -8.48 6.73 -30.42
N ALA A 397 -8.61 5.55 -31.03
CA ALA A 397 -9.59 5.31 -32.09
C ALA A 397 -11.04 5.67 -31.68
N SER A 398 -11.44 5.33 -30.45
CA SER A 398 -12.78 5.65 -29.94
C SER A 398 -13.03 7.16 -29.81
N ASP A 399 -11.98 7.97 -29.60
CA ASP A 399 -12.12 9.43 -29.52
C ASP A 399 -12.45 10.02 -30.88
N LEU A 400 -11.74 9.54 -31.92
CA LEU A 400 -11.93 10.00 -33.29
C LEU A 400 -13.28 9.54 -33.85
N GLU A 401 -13.74 8.35 -33.46
CA GLU A 401 -15.08 7.87 -33.75
C GLU A 401 -16.15 8.77 -33.09
N PHE A 402 -15.99 9.11 -31.81
CA PHE A 402 -16.91 10.02 -31.12
C PHE A 402 -16.92 11.43 -31.74
N LEU A 403 -15.75 11.94 -32.15
CA LEU A 403 -15.64 13.24 -32.81
C LEU A 403 -16.11 13.20 -34.27
N GLY A 404 -16.21 12.03 -34.90
CA GLY A 404 -16.58 11.89 -36.31
C GLY A 404 -15.55 12.54 -37.26
N THR A 405 -14.29 12.59 -36.87
CA THR A 405 -13.21 13.24 -37.64
C THR A 405 -11.85 12.61 -37.33
N ASP A 406 -10.78 13.08 -37.98
CA ASP A 406 -9.41 12.64 -37.74
C ASP A 406 -8.53 13.74 -37.12
N ALA A 407 -7.39 13.33 -36.57
CA ALA A 407 -6.47 14.23 -35.88
C ALA A 407 -5.84 15.28 -36.82
N ASP A 408 -5.68 14.97 -38.11
CA ASP A 408 -5.08 15.88 -39.09
C ASP A 408 -6.05 17.00 -39.47
N ALA A 409 -7.34 16.68 -39.62
CA ALA A 409 -8.42 17.64 -39.82
C ALA A 409 -8.55 18.60 -38.62
N LEU A 410 -8.49 18.07 -37.39
CA LEU A 410 -8.49 18.91 -36.17
C LEU A 410 -7.26 19.81 -36.08
N ARG A 411 -6.07 19.29 -36.43
CA ARG A 411 -4.82 20.07 -36.45
C ARG A 411 -4.87 21.17 -37.52
N ALA A 412 -5.44 20.88 -38.69
CA ALA A 412 -5.61 21.85 -39.76
C ALA A 412 -6.61 22.95 -39.36
N ALA A 413 -7.66 22.60 -38.62
CA ALA A 413 -8.65 23.56 -38.12
C ALA A 413 -8.10 24.45 -37.01
N ASN A 414 -7.30 23.90 -36.09
CA ASN A 414 -6.55 24.69 -35.10
C ASN A 414 -5.25 23.98 -34.69
N PRO A 415 -4.05 24.53 -35.03
CA PRO A 415 -2.78 23.87 -34.77
C PRO A 415 -2.44 23.76 -33.27
N ARG A 416 -3.10 24.54 -32.41
CA ARG A 416 -2.90 24.51 -30.95
C ARG A 416 -3.84 23.56 -30.23
N LEU A 417 -4.91 23.09 -30.89
CA LEU A 417 -5.92 22.24 -30.28
C LEU A 417 -5.36 20.90 -29.79
N LEU A 418 -4.50 20.25 -30.59
CA LEU A 418 -3.92 18.97 -30.19
C LEU A 418 -3.03 19.10 -28.96
N SER A 419 -2.26 20.18 -28.86
CA SER A 419 -1.45 20.44 -27.66
C SER A 419 -2.32 20.69 -26.44
N PHE A 420 -3.45 21.37 -26.64
CA PHE A 420 -4.44 21.61 -25.60
C PHE A 420 -5.10 20.30 -25.14
N VAL A 421 -5.50 19.39 -26.03
CA VAL A 421 -6.04 18.09 -25.61
C VAL A 421 -4.97 17.21 -24.94
N ALA A 422 -3.76 17.22 -25.49
CA ALA A 422 -2.62 16.47 -24.97
C ALA A 422 -2.29 16.84 -23.52
N HIS A 423 -2.32 18.13 -23.17
CA HIS A 423 -2.04 18.58 -21.80
C HIS A 423 -3.07 18.05 -20.79
N ASP A 424 -4.36 18.09 -21.15
CA ASP A 424 -5.46 17.63 -20.28
C ASP A 424 -5.29 16.12 -20.02
N ARG A 425 -4.96 15.34 -21.06
CA ARG A 425 -4.76 13.88 -20.95
C ARG A 425 -3.50 13.48 -20.18
N ALA A 426 -2.37 14.10 -20.51
CA ALA A 426 -1.12 13.82 -19.82
C ALA A 426 -1.25 14.15 -18.32
N GLY A 427 -1.85 15.31 -18.00
CA GLY A 427 -2.16 15.73 -16.64
C GLY A 427 -3.09 14.75 -15.92
N PHE A 428 -4.16 14.31 -16.59
CA PHE A 428 -5.10 13.33 -16.05
C PHE A 428 -4.42 11.98 -15.75
N GLY A 429 -3.62 11.45 -16.67
CA GLY A 429 -2.88 10.20 -16.45
C GLY A 429 -1.91 10.30 -15.26
N GLY A 430 -1.24 11.44 -15.09
CA GLY A 430 -0.41 11.74 -13.92
C GLY A 430 -1.17 11.71 -12.60
N ALA A 431 -2.33 12.40 -12.55
CA ALA A 431 -3.21 12.40 -11.39
C ALA A 431 -3.75 10.99 -11.09
N LEU A 432 -4.14 10.22 -12.13
CA LEU A 432 -4.64 8.86 -11.99
C LEU A 432 -3.57 7.93 -11.42
N MET A 433 -2.32 8.02 -11.91
CA MET A 433 -1.18 7.28 -11.34
C MET A 433 -0.95 7.62 -9.87
N ALA A 434 -1.03 8.90 -9.50
CA ALA A 434 -0.87 9.34 -8.11
C ALA A 434 -1.98 8.77 -7.21
N ALA A 435 -3.24 8.87 -7.62
CA ALA A 435 -4.39 8.30 -6.91
C ALA A 435 -4.26 6.78 -6.77
N ALA A 436 -3.91 6.09 -7.86
CA ALA A 436 -3.72 4.65 -7.92
C ALA A 436 -2.60 4.17 -6.98
N ALA A 437 -1.47 4.88 -6.92
CA ALA A 437 -0.39 4.58 -5.99
C ALA A 437 -0.87 4.70 -4.52
N ALA A 438 -1.60 5.77 -4.19
CA ALA A 438 -2.18 5.92 -2.84
C ALA A 438 -3.18 4.80 -2.51
N ILE A 439 -4.08 4.43 -3.44
CA ILE A 439 -5.04 3.33 -3.28
C ILE A 439 -4.32 2.00 -3.05
N THR A 440 -3.33 1.67 -3.89
CA THR A 440 -2.56 0.42 -3.79
C THR A 440 -1.84 0.33 -2.45
N LEU A 441 -1.13 1.39 -2.05
CA LEU A 441 -0.32 1.38 -0.83
C LEU A 441 -1.18 1.42 0.44
N LEU A 442 -2.27 2.20 0.45
CA LEU A 442 -3.26 2.19 1.53
C LEU A 442 -3.88 0.79 1.69
N SER A 443 -4.20 0.13 0.58
CA SER A 443 -4.80 -1.20 0.60
C SER A 443 -3.80 -2.28 1.00
N ALA A 444 -2.55 -2.19 0.53
CA ALA A 444 -1.51 -3.14 0.85
C ALA A 444 -1.09 -3.09 2.33
N TRP A 445 -1.03 -1.89 2.93
CA TRP A 445 -0.45 -1.68 4.26
C TRP A 445 -1.43 -1.26 5.35
N GLY A 446 -2.61 -0.74 5.00
CA GLY A 446 -3.60 -0.21 5.95
C GLY A 446 -4.62 -1.21 6.48
N TRP A 447 -4.62 -2.46 5.99
CA TRP A 447 -5.72 -3.41 6.21
C TRP A 447 -5.70 -4.07 7.59
N ARG A 448 -6.22 -3.38 8.61
CA ARG A 448 -6.32 -3.89 9.99
C ARG A 448 -7.77 -3.86 10.47
N ARG A 449 -8.11 -4.80 11.36
CA ARG A 449 -9.46 -4.89 11.93
C ARG A 449 -9.79 -3.63 12.72
N GLY A 450 -10.94 -3.03 12.43
CA GLY A 450 -11.41 -1.81 13.11
C GLY A 450 -10.86 -0.50 12.57
N GLU A 451 -9.97 -0.51 11.58
CA GLU A 451 -9.53 0.69 10.87
C GLU A 451 -10.59 1.17 9.85
N ALA A 452 -11.75 1.58 10.36
CA ALA A 452 -12.90 1.97 9.55
C ALA A 452 -12.57 3.15 8.61
N TRP A 453 -11.58 3.98 8.96
CA TRP A 453 -11.14 5.09 8.13
C TRP A 453 -10.56 4.61 6.79
N VAL A 454 -9.93 3.44 6.73
CA VAL A 454 -9.40 2.86 5.48
C VAL A 454 -10.56 2.57 4.53
N TRP A 455 -11.61 1.93 5.05
CA TRP A 455 -12.81 1.61 4.28
C TRP A 455 -13.49 2.87 3.75
N TRP A 456 -13.71 3.87 4.61
CA TRP A 456 -14.36 5.13 4.21
C TRP A 456 -13.51 5.95 3.24
N THR A 457 -12.19 6.00 3.44
CA THR A 457 -11.28 6.70 2.52
C THR A 457 -11.36 6.09 1.13
N LEU A 458 -11.28 4.76 1.02
CA LEU A 458 -11.37 4.05 -0.27
C LEU A 458 -12.76 4.18 -0.90
N ALA A 459 -13.84 4.07 -0.11
CA ALA A 459 -15.21 4.21 -0.60
C ALA A 459 -15.50 5.61 -1.15
N LEU A 460 -15.10 6.66 -0.41
CA LEU A 460 -15.28 8.05 -0.83
C LEU A 460 -14.39 8.40 -2.03
N ALA A 461 -13.15 7.92 -2.06
CA ALA A 461 -12.26 8.12 -3.21
C ALA A 461 -12.78 7.40 -4.46
N ALA A 462 -13.30 6.17 -4.32
CA ALA A 462 -13.92 5.44 -5.42
C ALA A 462 -15.17 6.16 -5.94
N ALA A 463 -16.03 6.66 -5.06
CA ALA A 463 -17.19 7.45 -5.45
C ALA A 463 -16.77 8.74 -6.18
N ALA A 464 -15.79 9.47 -5.65
CA ALA A 464 -15.29 10.70 -6.25
C ALA A 464 -14.65 10.48 -7.63
N GLY A 465 -13.94 9.38 -7.83
CA GLY A 465 -13.31 9.05 -9.11
C GLY A 465 -14.28 8.46 -10.14
N PHE A 466 -15.00 7.39 -9.78
CA PHE A 466 -15.81 6.65 -10.74
C PHE A 466 -17.16 7.30 -11.09
N LEU A 467 -17.83 7.94 -10.13
CA LEU A 467 -19.17 8.47 -10.38
C LEU A 467 -19.17 9.59 -11.43
N PRO A 468 -18.31 10.63 -11.34
CA PRO A 468 -18.26 11.66 -12.38
C PRO A 468 -17.91 11.10 -13.76
N ALA A 469 -16.97 10.13 -13.81
CA ALA A 469 -16.57 9.48 -15.05
C ALA A 469 -17.77 8.77 -15.71
N VAL A 470 -18.51 7.93 -14.98
CA VAL A 470 -19.68 7.23 -15.54
C VAL A 470 -20.79 8.21 -15.95
N VAL A 471 -21.06 9.20 -15.10
CA VAL A 471 -22.12 10.18 -15.36
C VAL A 471 -21.80 10.97 -16.63
N VAL A 472 -20.58 11.51 -16.77
CA VAL A 472 -20.28 12.34 -17.94
C VAL A 472 -20.37 11.55 -19.24
N HIS A 473 -19.79 10.35 -19.30
CA HIS A 473 -19.83 9.50 -20.49
C HIS A 473 -21.26 9.16 -20.89
N GLY A 474 -22.14 8.91 -19.91
CA GLY A 474 -23.57 8.73 -20.14
C GLY A 474 -24.26 9.98 -20.68
N THR A 475 -23.96 11.16 -20.12
CA THR A 475 -24.59 12.43 -20.52
C THR A 475 -24.15 12.93 -21.90
N ILE A 476 -22.91 12.65 -22.31
CA ILE A 476 -22.38 13.08 -23.61
C ILE A 476 -22.51 11.99 -24.69
N HIS A 477 -23.06 10.82 -24.34
CA HIS A 477 -23.20 9.65 -25.22
C HIS A 477 -21.87 9.11 -25.76
N TYR A 478 -20.76 9.32 -25.04
CA TYR A 478 -19.49 8.67 -25.34
C TYR A 478 -19.45 7.30 -24.63
N THR A 479 -20.16 6.33 -25.18
CA THR A 479 -20.45 5.05 -24.51
C THR A 479 -19.77 3.85 -25.15
N ASP A 480 -18.61 4.04 -25.78
CA ASP A 480 -17.83 2.90 -26.31
C ASP A 480 -17.50 1.90 -25.20
N LEU A 481 -17.75 0.62 -25.48
CA LEU A 481 -17.63 -0.44 -24.49
C LEU A 481 -16.18 -0.74 -24.13
N LEU A 482 -15.26 -0.67 -25.09
CA LEU A 482 -13.84 -0.91 -24.83
C LEU A 482 -13.24 0.24 -24.02
N HIS A 483 -13.64 1.46 -24.32
CA HIS A 483 -13.28 2.67 -23.58
C HIS A 483 -13.77 2.63 -22.13
N LEU A 484 -15.03 2.23 -21.89
CA LEU A 484 -15.62 2.19 -20.54
C LEU A 484 -15.35 0.90 -19.76
N ALA A 485 -14.92 -0.19 -20.40
CA ALA A 485 -14.69 -1.47 -19.74
C ALA A 485 -13.74 -1.38 -18.52
N PRO A 486 -12.58 -0.68 -18.58
CA PRO A 486 -11.71 -0.50 -17.42
C PRO A 486 -12.42 0.16 -16.23
N VAL A 487 -13.30 1.13 -16.49
CA VAL A 487 -14.08 1.84 -15.46
C VAL A 487 -15.07 0.88 -14.80
N PHE A 488 -15.85 0.12 -15.58
CA PHE A 488 -16.82 -0.83 -15.03
C PHE A 488 -16.16 -1.98 -14.28
N VAL A 489 -15.05 -2.52 -14.77
CA VAL A 489 -14.25 -3.53 -14.06
C VAL A 489 -13.72 -2.94 -12.75
N GLY A 490 -13.18 -1.72 -12.78
CA GLY A 490 -12.72 -1.00 -11.59
C GLY A 490 -13.83 -0.84 -10.54
N ILE A 491 -15.03 -0.44 -10.95
CA ILE A 491 -16.20 -0.32 -10.07
C ILE A 491 -16.58 -1.67 -9.47
N ALA A 492 -16.70 -2.72 -10.29
CA ALA A 492 -17.10 -4.05 -9.83
C ALA A 492 -16.09 -4.63 -8.82
N LEU A 493 -14.78 -4.52 -9.10
CA LEU A 493 -13.73 -4.97 -8.20
C LEU A 493 -13.73 -4.17 -6.89
N THR A 494 -13.86 -2.85 -6.97
CA THR A 494 -13.86 -1.95 -5.80
C THR A 494 -15.08 -2.18 -4.91
N ALA A 495 -16.28 -2.25 -5.50
CA ALA A 495 -17.52 -2.53 -4.77
C ALA A 495 -17.44 -3.87 -4.06
N THR A 496 -17.00 -4.92 -4.77
CA THR A 496 -16.79 -6.26 -4.18
C THR A 496 -15.78 -6.21 -3.03
N ALA A 497 -14.65 -5.53 -3.23
CA ALA A 497 -13.61 -5.37 -2.22
C ALA A 497 -14.14 -4.70 -0.93
N LEU A 498 -14.89 -3.60 -1.09
CA LEU A 498 -15.50 -2.87 0.02
C LEU A 498 -16.56 -3.72 0.74
N VAL A 499 -17.41 -4.45 0.02
CA VAL A 499 -18.42 -5.34 0.63
C VAL A 499 -17.77 -6.46 1.44
N LEU A 500 -16.74 -7.11 0.90
CA LEU A 500 -16.05 -8.22 1.57
C LEU A 500 -15.27 -7.77 2.81
N SER A 501 -14.74 -6.55 2.80
CA SER A 501 -13.89 -6.02 3.87
C SER A 501 -14.63 -5.26 4.96
N ARG A 502 -15.84 -4.74 4.69
CA ARG A 502 -16.61 -3.93 5.64
C ARG A 502 -16.75 -4.56 7.03
N PRO A 503 -17.13 -5.85 7.20
CA PRO A 503 -17.31 -6.42 8.53
C PRO A 503 -16.01 -6.50 9.34
N TYR A 504 -14.85 -6.52 8.67
CA TYR A 504 -13.53 -6.59 9.28
C TYR A 504 -12.98 -5.19 9.59
N LEU A 505 -12.93 -4.31 8.59
CA LEU A 505 -12.38 -2.95 8.74
C LEU A 505 -13.27 -2.07 9.62
N CYS A 506 -14.59 -2.23 9.57
CA CYS A 506 -15.52 -1.44 10.39
C CYS A 506 -15.92 -2.14 11.71
N ALA A 507 -15.18 -3.18 12.12
CA ALA A 507 -15.41 -3.83 13.39
C ALA A 507 -15.19 -2.86 14.56
N ARG A 508 -15.99 -2.99 15.62
CA ARG A 508 -15.84 -2.20 16.85
C ARG A 508 -15.31 -3.09 17.98
N PRO A 509 -14.63 -2.52 18.99
CA PRO A 509 -14.31 -3.25 20.20
C PRO A 509 -15.59 -3.81 20.81
N VAL A 510 -15.59 -5.09 21.19
CA VAL A 510 -16.69 -5.65 21.97
C VAL A 510 -16.59 -5.01 23.35
N LYS A 511 -17.59 -4.21 23.73
CA LYS A 511 -17.71 -3.76 25.13
C LYS A 511 -17.92 -5.00 25.99
N VAL A 512 -16.92 -5.36 26.78
CA VAL A 512 -17.14 -6.31 27.88
C VAL A 512 -18.13 -5.62 28.81
N ARG A 513 -19.36 -6.13 28.88
CA ARG A 513 -20.27 -5.75 29.96
C ARG A 513 -19.65 -6.28 31.23
N ASP A 514 -19.23 -5.39 32.12
CA ASP A 514 -18.89 -5.77 33.49
C ASP A 514 -20.09 -6.55 34.04
N PRO A 515 -19.93 -7.79 34.53
CA PRO A 515 -21.02 -8.48 35.19
C PRO A 515 -21.45 -7.58 36.34
N ALA A 516 -22.71 -7.14 36.30
CA ALA A 516 -23.29 -6.32 37.35
C ALA A 516 -22.95 -6.96 38.70
N ARG A 517 -22.30 -6.19 39.59
CA ARG A 517 -22.18 -6.57 40.99
C ARG A 517 -23.62 -6.78 41.46
N LEU A 518 -23.99 -8.03 41.72
CA LEU A 518 -25.26 -8.33 42.38
C LEU A 518 -25.22 -7.64 43.75
N PRO A 519 -26.36 -7.05 44.17
CA PRO A 519 -26.44 -6.17 45.33
C PRO A 519 -26.03 -6.82 46.65
#